data_AF-R4F972-F1
#
_entry.id   AF-R4F972-F1
#
_cell.length_a   1.000
_cell.length_b   1.000
_cell.length_c   1.000
_cell.angle_alpha   90.00
_cell.angle_beta   90.00
_cell.angle_gamma   90.00
#
_symmetry.space_group_name_H-M   'P 1'
#
loop_
_entity.id
_entity.type
_entity.pdbx_description
1 polymer ?
#
loop_
_entity_poly.entity_id
_entity_poly.type
_entity_poly.pdbx_seq_one_letter_code
_entity_poly.pdbx_strand_id
1 'polypeptide(L)'
;MLKIVRKKRLFIIAAIVAVLVSLFTYAQFKQIETIRERIGTTDWRTQLQQQIIDTQNRLNSTGISEDWKKFLKIRLQQQQYYLDNDINPMAPGAPTFMRMFIENSIELFLPLLVMVIAADLVSSEASGGTIKLLLTRPVKRWKILMSKYIAMMLSTSFVVFSVALLSYAISGIVFGYGGWNLPLLTGFSIQGEELNTSAVHLISQWKYLLIEFGLAFFVSLVVGTLTFMLSVLIRSTAAVMGIMLAALISGAILSNMVSSWTSAKYLFMVNLRLTSYISGMAPPIDGMTLSFSMTVLAIWALGALIVSFYVFTKRDVY
;
A
#
# COMPACT_ATOMS: atom_id res chain seq x y z
N MET A 1 3.40 26.85 7.82
CA MET A 1 2.43 25.79 8.19
C MET A 1 1.01 26.09 7.69
N LEU A 2 0.46 27.31 7.88
CA LEU A 2 -0.90 27.71 7.42
C LEU A 2 -1.16 27.69 5.90
N LYS A 3 -0.12 27.75 5.04
CA LYS A 3 -0.28 27.64 3.58
C LYS A 3 -0.47 26.21 3.06
N ILE A 4 -0.22 25.17 3.87
CA ILE A 4 -0.30 23.76 3.43
C ILE A 4 -1.76 23.27 3.53
N VAL A 5 -2.43 23.54 4.65
CA VAL A 5 -3.83 23.14 4.89
C VAL A 5 -4.83 23.93 4.02
N ARG A 6 -4.46 25.14 3.57
CA ARG A 6 -5.30 25.98 2.70
C ARG A 6 -5.14 25.72 1.19
N LYS A 7 -4.33 24.74 0.77
CA LYS A 7 -4.24 24.39 -0.65
C LYS A 7 -5.45 23.53 -1.02
N LYS A 8 -6.26 24.02 -1.99
CA LYS A 8 -7.36 23.29 -2.65
C LYS A 8 -7.02 21.83 -3.03
N ARG A 9 -5.72 21.52 -3.19
CA ARG A 9 -5.19 20.21 -3.57
C ARG A 9 -5.41 19.09 -2.56
N LEU A 10 -5.28 19.35 -1.25
CA LEU A 10 -5.56 18.31 -0.25
C LEU A 10 -7.05 17.94 -0.26
N PHE A 11 -7.93 18.92 -0.49
CA PHE A 11 -9.36 18.69 -0.69
C PHE A 11 -9.65 17.96 -2.01
N ILE A 12 -8.94 18.26 -3.10
CA ILE A 12 -9.05 17.51 -4.36
C ILE A 12 -8.65 16.04 -4.15
N ILE A 13 -7.57 15.77 -3.44
CA ILE A 13 -7.15 14.40 -3.15
C ILE A 13 -8.16 13.69 -2.25
N ALA A 14 -8.68 14.36 -1.22
CA ALA A 14 -9.76 13.81 -0.40
C ALA A 14 -11.01 13.52 -1.24
N ALA A 15 -11.35 14.38 -2.22
CA ALA A 15 -12.45 14.13 -3.14
C ALA A 15 -12.19 12.94 -4.08
N ILE A 16 -10.97 12.81 -4.63
CA ILE A 16 -10.56 11.65 -5.44
C ILE A 16 -10.66 10.37 -4.60
N VAL A 17 -10.17 10.39 -3.36
CA VAL A 17 -10.29 9.28 -2.41
C VAL A 17 -11.76 8.95 -2.16
N ALA A 18 -12.61 9.94 -1.93
CA ALA A 18 -14.04 9.72 -1.69
C ALA A 18 -14.73 9.06 -2.90
N VAL A 19 -14.44 9.52 -4.12
CA VAL A 19 -14.97 8.94 -5.36
C VAL A 19 -14.49 7.50 -5.52
N LEU A 20 -13.20 7.24 -5.35
CA LEU A 20 -12.64 5.90 -5.53
C LEU A 20 -13.13 4.94 -4.45
N VAL A 21 -13.14 5.35 -3.19
CA VAL A 21 -13.71 4.54 -2.10
C VAL A 21 -15.17 4.21 -2.38
N SER A 22 -15.96 5.17 -2.87
CA SER A 22 -17.36 4.93 -3.25
C SER A 22 -17.48 3.90 -4.38
N LEU A 23 -16.65 4.01 -5.42
CA LEU A 23 -16.60 3.05 -6.52
C LEU A 23 -16.20 1.65 -6.04
N PHE A 24 -15.18 1.53 -5.20
CA PHE A 24 -14.76 0.24 -4.62
C PHE A 24 -15.82 -0.35 -3.69
N THR A 25 -16.49 0.48 -2.89
CA THR A 25 -17.61 0.08 -2.03
C THR A 25 -18.74 -0.51 -2.87
N TYR A 26 -19.11 0.18 -3.94
CA TYR A 26 -20.13 -0.29 -4.89
C TYR A 26 -19.71 -1.57 -5.60
N ALA A 27 -18.47 -1.65 -6.09
CA ALA A 27 -17.95 -2.83 -6.76
C ALA A 27 -17.98 -4.06 -5.85
N GLN A 28 -17.56 -3.91 -4.59
CA GLN A 28 -17.60 -4.99 -3.60
C GLN A 28 -19.03 -5.38 -3.24
N PHE A 29 -19.94 -4.40 -3.12
CA PHE A 29 -21.36 -4.68 -2.89
C PHE A 29 -21.95 -5.52 -4.02
N LYS A 30 -21.68 -5.12 -5.27
CA LYS A 30 -22.14 -5.86 -6.46
C LYS A 30 -21.53 -7.25 -6.52
N GLN A 31 -20.25 -7.39 -6.17
CA GLN A 31 -19.59 -8.70 -6.11
C GLN A 31 -20.27 -9.62 -5.10
N ILE A 32 -20.59 -9.13 -3.90
CA ILE A 32 -21.31 -9.91 -2.88
C ILE A 32 -22.70 -10.32 -3.37
N GLU A 33 -23.41 -9.41 -4.05
CA GLU A 33 -24.72 -9.70 -4.63
C GLU A 33 -24.65 -10.80 -5.71
N THR A 34 -23.70 -10.70 -6.65
CA THR A 34 -23.50 -11.73 -7.68
C THR A 34 -23.10 -13.09 -7.08
N ILE A 35 -22.31 -13.10 -6.01
CA ILE A 35 -21.96 -14.34 -5.29
C ILE A 35 -23.22 -14.94 -4.66
N ARG A 36 -24.08 -14.12 -4.03
CA ARG A 36 -25.35 -14.56 -3.46
C ARG A 36 -26.30 -15.12 -4.52
N GLU A 37 -26.39 -14.47 -5.68
CA GLU A 37 -27.22 -14.94 -6.81
C GLU A 37 -26.73 -16.29 -7.36
N ARG A 38 -25.41 -16.50 -7.47
CA ARG A 38 -24.84 -17.76 -7.98
C ARG A 38 -25.00 -18.92 -7.01
N ILE A 39 -24.79 -18.68 -5.71
CA ILE A 39 -24.71 -19.73 -4.69
C ILE A 39 -26.08 -19.98 -4.05
N GLY A 40 -26.99 -19.00 -4.09
CA GLY A 40 -28.34 -19.10 -3.53
C GLY A 40 -28.37 -19.12 -1.99
N THR A 41 -27.23 -18.98 -1.33
CA THR A 41 -27.11 -19.01 0.14
C THR A 41 -26.29 -17.84 0.68
N THR A 42 -26.63 -17.41 1.89
CA THR A 42 -25.90 -16.40 2.66
C THR A 42 -24.86 -17.00 3.60
N ASP A 43 -24.76 -18.33 3.66
CA ASP A 43 -23.82 -19.03 4.53
C ASP A 43 -22.39 -18.87 4.01
N TRP A 44 -21.56 -18.21 4.82
CA TRP A 44 -20.16 -17.96 4.49
C TRP A 44 -19.36 -19.26 4.39
N ARG A 45 -19.77 -20.34 5.08
CA ARG A 45 -19.10 -21.64 4.99
C ARG A 45 -19.28 -22.23 3.60
N THR A 46 -20.48 -22.18 3.04
CA THR A 46 -20.74 -22.64 1.67
C THR A 46 -19.95 -21.82 0.65
N GLN A 47 -19.87 -20.50 0.85
CA GLN A 47 -19.06 -19.64 -0.02
C GLN A 47 -17.57 -19.98 0.05
N LEU A 48 -17.04 -20.21 1.26
CA LEU A 48 -15.64 -20.58 1.46
C LEU A 48 -15.32 -21.97 0.91
N GLN A 49 -16.21 -22.95 1.10
CA GLN A 49 -16.10 -24.28 0.50
C GLN A 49 -16.07 -24.22 -1.04
N GLN A 50 -16.91 -23.38 -1.65
CA GLN A 50 -16.86 -23.17 -3.10
C GLN A 50 -15.52 -22.57 -3.53
N GLN A 51 -14.99 -21.59 -2.80
CA GLN A 51 -13.65 -21.03 -3.09
C GLN A 51 -12.52 -22.06 -2.94
N ILE A 52 -12.63 -22.98 -1.98
CA ILE A 52 -11.69 -24.09 -1.78
C ILE A 52 -11.73 -25.02 -3.00
N ILE A 53 -12.94 -25.40 -3.45
CA ILE A 53 -13.13 -26.23 -4.66
C ILE A 53 -12.54 -25.55 -5.90
N ASP A 54 -12.82 -24.25 -6.10
CA ASP A 54 -12.29 -23.49 -7.22
C ASP A 54 -10.75 -23.41 -7.18
N THR A 55 -10.17 -23.25 -5.99
CA THR A 55 -8.71 -23.20 -5.78
C THR A 55 -8.07 -24.56 -6.05
N GLN A 56 -8.70 -25.65 -5.60
CA GLN A 56 -8.27 -27.03 -5.87
C GLN A 56 -8.34 -27.37 -7.36
N ASN A 57 -9.42 -26.97 -8.04
CA ASN A 57 -9.57 -27.15 -9.49
C ASN A 57 -8.48 -26.41 -10.27
N ARG A 58 -8.13 -25.19 -9.84
CA ARG A 58 -7.00 -24.46 -10.41
C ARG A 58 -5.69 -25.20 -10.16
N LEU A 59 -5.43 -25.66 -8.94
CA LEU A 59 -4.20 -26.39 -8.61
C LEU A 59 -3.99 -27.64 -9.48
N ASN A 60 -5.08 -28.34 -9.80
CA ASN A 60 -5.07 -29.54 -10.65
C ASN A 60 -4.98 -29.26 -12.15
N SER A 61 -5.12 -28.01 -12.58
CA SER A 61 -5.05 -27.67 -14.01
C SER A 61 -3.62 -27.75 -14.55
N THR A 62 -3.47 -28.30 -15.74
CA THR A 62 -2.19 -28.46 -16.42
C THR A 62 -1.71 -27.12 -16.99
N GLY A 63 -0.40 -26.86 -16.92
CA GLY A 63 0.21 -25.64 -17.48
C GLY A 63 0.42 -24.48 -16.50
N ILE A 64 0.24 -24.70 -15.21
CA ILE A 64 0.54 -23.70 -14.17
C ILE A 64 2.03 -23.73 -13.78
N SER A 65 2.64 -22.55 -13.66
CA SER A 65 4.00 -22.36 -13.11
C SER A 65 4.11 -22.87 -11.67
N GLU A 66 5.24 -23.48 -11.30
CA GLU A 66 5.47 -24.01 -9.95
C GLU A 66 5.27 -22.96 -8.84
N ASP A 67 5.64 -21.71 -9.08
CA ASP A 67 5.43 -20.62 -8.10
C ASP A 67 3.95 -20.30 -7.89
N TRP A 68 3.16 -20.36 -8.96
CA TRP A 68 1.71 -20.17 -8.87
C TRP A 68 1.05 -21.37 -8.19
N LYS A 69 1.55 -22.60 -8.38
CA LYS A 69 1.10 -23.76 -7.62
C LYS A 69 1.38 -23.60 -6.12
N LYS A 70 2.58 -23.15 -5.74
CA LYS A 70 2.91 -22.85 -4.34
C LYS A 70 1.95 -21.81 -3.75
N PHE A 71 1.70 -20.71 -4.47
CA PHE A 71 0.74 -19.69 -4.06
C PHE A 71 -0.68 -20.26 -3.85
N LEU A 72 -1.16 -21.08 -4.79
CA LEU A 72 -2.48 -21.71 -4.69
C LEU A 72 -2.55 -22.71 -3.52
N LYS A 73 -1.50 -23.51 -3.29
CA LYS A 73 -1.40 -24.44 -2.17
C LYS A 73 -1.45 -23.72 -0.82
N ILE A 74 -0.72 -22.61 -0.68
CA ILE A 74 -0.75 -21.75 0.51
C ILE A 74 -2.15 -21.17 0.71
N ARG A 75 -2.76 -20.60 -0.35
CA ARG A 75 -4.11 -20.03 -0.26
C ARG A 75 -5.14 -21.09 0.15
N LEU A 76 -5.05 -22.29 -0.39
CA LEU A 76 -5.92 -23.42 -0.05
C LEU A 76 -5.78 -23.78 1.43
N GLN A 77 -4.55 -23.92 1.93
CA GLN A 77 -4.30 -24.22 3.35
C GLN A 77 -4.85 -23.12 4.27
N GLN A 78 -4.70 -21.84 3.90
CA GLN A 78 -5.31 -20.74 4.65
C GLN A 78 -6.83 -20.84 4.69
N GLN A 79 -7.47 -21.03 3.53
CA GLN A 79 -8.94 -21.14 3.44
C GLN A 79 -9.47 -22.33 4.25
N GLN A 80 -8.79 -23.47 4.18
CA GLN A 80 -9.12 -24.65 4.98
C GLN A 80 -9.01 -24.34 6.47
N TYR A 81 -7.93 -23.67 6.89
CA TYR A 81 -7.73 -23.30 8.29
C TYR A 81 -8.79 -22.32 8.81
N TYR A 82 -9.26 -21.37 7.98
CA TYR A 82 -10.40 -20.50 8.31
C TYR A 82 -11.69 -21.30 8.53
N LEU A 83 -11.94 -22.32 7.69
CA LEU A 83 -13.11 -23.19 7.80
C LEU A 83 -13.02 -24.07 9.06
N ASP A 84 -11.86 -24.66 9.33
CA ASP A 84 -11.64 -25.56 10.46
C ASP A 84 -11.73 -24.84 11.82
N ASN A 85 -11.32 -23.56 11.88
CA ASN A 85 -11.39 -22.74 13.09
C ASN A 85 -12.69 -21.91 13.21
N ASP A 86 -13.64 -22.10 12.30
CA ASP A 86 -14.93 -21.41 12.27
C ASP A 86 -14.84 -19.86 12.26
N ILE A 87 -13.83 -19.31 11.57
CA ILE A 87 -13.60 -17.87 11.47
C ILE A 87 -14.02 -17.40 10.08
N ASN A 88 -14.97 -16.46 10.03
CA ASN A 88 -15.43 -15.89 8.76
C ASN A 88 -14.48 -14.77 8.27
N PRO A 89 -13.66 -14.99 7.22
CA PRO A 89 -12.76 -13.97 6.69
C PRO A 89 -13.50 -12.88 5.92
N MET A 90 -14.73 -13.12 5.47
CA MET A 90 -15.54 -12.22 4.64
C MET A 90 -16.72 -11.62 5.42
N ALA A 91 -16.62 -11.58 6.75
CA ALA A 91 -17.66 -11.00 7.59
C ALA A 91 -18.00 -9.58 7.13
N PRO A 92 -19.29 -9.27 6.84
CA PRO A 92 -19.68 -7.97 6.35
C PRO A 92 -19.44 -6.91 7.42
N GLY A 93 -18.81 -5.80 7.02
CA GLY A 93 -18.58 -4.65 7.89
C GLY A 93 -17.55 -3.69 7.33
N ALA A 94 -17.64 -2.43 7.78
CA ALA A 94 -16.70 -1.37 7.44
C ALA A 94 -15.23 -1.75 7.73
N PRO A 95 -14.87 -2.36 8.88
CA PRO A 95 -13.50 -2.78 9.15
C PRO A 95 -12.95 -3.79 8.13
N THR A 96 -13.81 -4.67 7.61
CA THR A 96 -13.43 -5.68 6.60
C THR A 96 -13.19 -5.03 5.25
N PHE A 97 -14.03 -4.06 4.88
CA PHE A 97 -13.81 -3.22 3.70
C PHE A 97 -12.49 -2.45 3.82
N MET A 98 -12.24 -1.79 4.96
CA MET A 98 -11.01 -1.00 5.18
C MET A 98 -9.76 -1.83 4.97
N ARG A 99 -9.73 -3.06 5.53
CA ARG A 99 -8.64 -4.01 5.33
C ARG A 99 -8.43 -4.30 3.84
N MET A 100 -9.47 -4.79 3.18
CA MET A 100 -9.37 -5.17 1.76
C MET A 100 -8.98 -3.97 0.89
N PHE A 101 -9.51 -2.79 1.20
CA PHE A 101 -9.16 -1.56 0.49
C PHE A 101 -7.68 -1.22 0.66
N ILE A 102 -7.13 -1.28 1.87
CA ILE A 102 -5.71 -1.01 2.14
C ILE A 102 -4.80 -2.07 1.51
N GLU A 103 -5.13 -3.36 1.64
CA GLU A 103 -4.37 -4.46 1.03
C GLU A 103 -4.23 -4.29 -0.49
N ASN A 104 -5.27 -3.82 -1.17
CA ASN A 104 -5.24 -3.55 -2.61
C ASN A 104 -4.64 -2.18 -2.96
N SER A 105 -4.70 -1.21 -2.06
CA SER A 105 -4.28 0.17 -2.32
C SER A 105 -2.80 0.44 -2.04
N ILE A 106 -2.16 -0.37 -1.19
CA ILE A 106 -0.80 -0.10 -0.69
C ILE A 106 0.27 -0.12 -1.79
N GLU A 107 0.11 -0.95 -2.81
CA GLU A 107 1.13 -1.15 -3.84
C GLU A 107 1.24 0.04 -4.80
N LEU A 108 0.10 0.64 -5.17
CA LEU A 108 0.04 1.61 -6.25
C LEU A 108 -0.78 2.84 -5.88
N PHE A 109 -2.02 2.66 -5.40
CA PHE A 109 -2.96 3.78 -5.19
C PHE A 109 -2.46 4.81 -4.16
N LEU A 110 -2.10 4.37 -2.96
CA LEU A 110 -1.58 5.25 -1.91
C LEU A 110 -0.24 5.90 -2.31
N PRO A 111 0.76 5.13 -2.79
CA PRO A 111 2.00 5.67 -3.36
C PRO A 111 1.77 6.75 -4.42
N LEU A 112 0.80 6.59 -5.31
CA LEU A 112 0.49 7.55 -6.37
C LEU A 112 -0.02 8.88 -5.81
N LEU A 113 -0.97 8.85 -4.87
CA LEU A 113 -1.49 10.08 -4.26
C LEU A 113 -0.38 10.87 -3.56
N VAL A 114 0.50 10.17 -2.86
CA VAL A 114 1.60 10.78 -2.10
C VAL A 114 2.70 11.30 -3.04
N MET A 115 3.00 10.56 -4.10
CA MET A 115 3.89 11.01 -5.17
C MET A 115 3.43 12.35 -5.76
N VAL A 116 2.14 12.50 -6.12
CA VAL A 116 1.63 13.74 -6.71
C VAL A 116 1.86 14.93 -5.77
N ILE A 117 1.60 14.77 -4.47
CA ILE A 117 1.84 15.83 -3.48
C ILE A 117 3.34 16.12 -3.34
N ALA A 118 4.17 15.08 -3.22
CA ALA A 118 5.60 15.22 -3.01
C ALA A 118 6.28 15.91 -4.21
N ALA A 119 5.89 15.54 -5.43
CA ALA A 119 6.39 16.12 -6.67
C ALA A 119 6.09 17.63 -6.74
N ASP A 120 4.85 17.99 -6.41
CA ASP A 120 4.41 19.39 -6.41
C ASP A 120 5.09 20.22 -5.32
N LEU A 121 5.31 19.68 -4.12
CA LEU A 121 5.80 20.42 -2.96
C LEU A 121 7.20 21.03 -3.16
N VAL A 122 8.03 20.40 -3.99
CA VAL A 122 9.40 20.82 -4.26
C VAL A 122 9.54 21.40 -5.67
N SER A 123 9.04 20.71 -6.70
CA SER A 123 9.29 21.12 -8.09
C SER A 123 8.44 22.33 -8.53
N SER A 124 7.25 22.57 -7.96
CA SER A 124 6.42 23.72 -8.35
C SER A 124 7.00 25.08 -7.93
N GLU A 125 7.82 25.10 -6.87
CA GLU A 125 8.52 26.32 -6.43
C GLU A 125 9.85 26.52 -7.17
N ALA A 126 10.47 25.44 -7.63
CA ALA A 126 11.66 25.50 -8.49
C ALA A 126 11.32 26.05 -9.89
N SER A 127 10.17 25.67 -10.44
CA SER A 127 9.68 26.19 -11.72
C SER A 127 9.10 27.60 -11.60
N GLY A 128 8.43 27.92 -10.49
CA GLY A 128 7.82 29.24 -10.26
C GLY A 128 8.77 30.35 -9.78
N GLY A 129 10.09 30.09 -9.72
CA GLY A 129 11.11 31.09 -9.35
C GLY A 129 11.06 31.58 -7.88
N THR A 130 10.09 31.15 -7.08
CA THR A 130 9.87 31.64 -5.71
C THR A 130 10.97 31.20 -4.74
N ILE A 131 11.74 30.16 -5.09
CA ILE A 131 12.96 29.77 -4.36
C ILE A 131 13.96 30.94 -4.35
N LYS A 132 14.07 31.73 -5.42
CA LYS A 132 14.97 32.89 -5.48
C LYS A 132 14.57 34.00 -4.51
N LEU A 133 13.26 34.21 -4.30
CA LEU A 133 12.72 35.21 -3.35
C LEU A 133 12.88 34.79 -1.87
N LEU A 134 12.96 33.50 -1.57
CA LEU A 134 13.20 33.01 -0.21
C LEU A 134 14.69 33.02 0.16
N LEU A 135 15.58 32.89 -0.83
CA LEU A 135 17.04 32.90 -0.64
C LEU A 135 17.63 34.30 -0.40
N THR A 136 16.85 35.37 -0.51
CA THR A 136 17.26 36.72 -0.09
C THR A 136 17.23 36.91 1.43
N ARG A 137 16.66 35.95 2.19
CA ARG A 137 16.72 35.90 3.66
C ARG A 137 17.84 34.95 4.12
N PRO A 138 18.58 35.27 5.20
CA PRO A 138 19.74 34.49 5.67
C PRO A 138 19.32 33.20 6.39
N VAL A 139 18.64 32.29 5.69
CA VAL A 139 18.21 30.99 6.21
C VAL A 139 19.08 29.88 5.60
N LYS A 140 19.70 29.06 6.45
CA LYS A 140 20.51 27.91 6.01
C LYS A 140 19.68 26.98 5.11
N ARG A 141 20.19 26.65 3.91
CA ARG A 141 19.49 25.86 2.87
C ARG A 141 18.94 24.52 3.39
N TRP A 142 19.68 23.83 4.26
CA TRP A 142 19.22 22.60 4.92
C TRP A 142 17.91 22.78 5.72
N LYS A 143 17.73 23.93 6.40
CA LYS A 143 16.51 24.20 7.19
C LYS A 143 15.28 24.34 6.28
N ILE A 144 15.46 24.88 5.07
CA ILE A 144 14.39 25.00 4.07
C ILE A 144 13.98 23.60 3.59
N LEU A 145 14.96 22.76 3.23
CA LEU A 145 14.68 21.40 2.77
C LEU A 145 14.05 20.54 3.87
N MET A 146 14.53 20.65 5.11
CA MET A 146 13.96 19.95 6.26
C MET A 146 12.50 20.37 6.51
N SER A 147 12.18 21.67 6.45
CA SER A 147 10.80 22.13 6.57
C SER A 147 9.90 21.59 5.46
N LYS A 148 10.42 21.41 4.24
CA LYS A 148 9.69 20.80 3.13
C LYS A 148 9.48 19.30 3.35
N TYR A 149 10.49 18.61 3.87
CA TYR A 149 10.39 17.19 4.18
C TYR A 149 9.33 16.94 5.26
N ILE A 150 9.30 17.73 6.34
CA ILE A 150 8.26 17.67 7.37
C ILE A 150 6.87 17.95 6.77
N ALA A 151 6.76 18.93 5.87
CA ALA A 151 5.50 19.21 5.19
C ALA A 151 5.02 18.05 4.31
N MET A 152 5.94 17.33 3.66
CA MET A 152 5.63 16.12 2.90
C MET A 152 5.16 15.00 3.83
N MET A 153 5.86 14.73 4.94
CA MET A 153 5.44 13.74 5.96
C MET A 153 4.03 14.03 6.52
N LEU A 154 3.74 15.29 6.85
CA LEU A 154 2.42 15.70 7.32
C LEU A 154 1.35 15.52 6.25
N SER A 155 1.68 15.81 4.98
CA SER A 155 0.74 15.60 3.87
C SER A 155 0.47 14.12 3.63
N THR A 156 1.48 13.26 3.71
CA THR A 156 1.33 11.80 3.66
C THR A 156 0.44 11.30 4.80
N SER A 157 0.66 11.80 6.02
CA SER A 157 -0.17 11.47 7.18
C SER A 157 -1.63 11.85 6.94
N PHE A 158 -1.87 13.04 6.38
CA PHE A 158 -3.21 13.51 6.03
C PHE A 158 -3.89 12.65 4.96
N VAL A 159 -3.16 12.21 3.93
CA VAL A 159 -3.71 11.33 2.88
C VAL A 159 -4.12 9.98 3.47
N VAL A 160 -3.24 9.33 4.23
CA VAL A 160 -3.52 8.03 4.84
C VAL A 160 -4.68 8.13 5.83
N PHE A 161 -4.72 9.20 6.62
CA PHE A 161 -5.83 9.48 7.53
C PHE A 161 -7.14 9.72 6.78
N SER A 162 -7.12 10.47 5.67
CA SER A 162 -8.30 10.72 4.84
C SER A 162 -8.82 9.42 4.23
N VAL A 163 -7.93 8.53 3.79
CA VAL A 163 -8.29 7.20 3.30
C VAL A 163 -8.93 6.36 4.41
N ALA A 164 -8.35 6.34 5.62
CA ALA A 164 -8.94 5.64 6.76
C ALA A 164 -10.35 6.16 7.10
N LEU A 165 -10.50 7.48 7.19
CA LEU A 165 -11.77 8.12 7.55
C LEU A 165 -12.85 7.91 6.49
N LEU A 166 -12.52 8.15 5.21
CA LEU A 166 -13.49 8.04 4.11
C LEU A 166 -13.86 6.59 3.83
N SER A 167 -12.89 5.65 3.89
CA SER A 167 -13.17 4.22 3.77
C SER A 167 -14.12 3.76 4.87
N TYR A 168 -13.89 4.14 6.12
CA TYR A 168 -14.80 3.82 7.23
C TYR A 168 -16.19 4.45 7.05
N ALA A 169 -16.24 5.75 6.75
CA ALA A 169 -17.49 6.49 6.64
C ALA A 169 -18.39 5.98 5.51
N ILE A 170 -17.83 5.80 4.32
CA ILE A 170 -18.59 5.38 3.12
C ILE A 170 -18.97 3.89 3.22
N SER A 171 -18.02 3.03 3.58
CA SER A 171 -18.29 1.58 3.66
C SER A 171 -19.24 1.23 4.80
N GLY A 172 -19.23 1.98 5.91
CA GLY A 172 -20.15 1.76 7.01
C GLY A 172 -21.61 2.08 6.70
N ILE A 173 -21.88 2.99 5.76
CA ILE A 173 -23.24 3.26 5.27
C ILE A 173 -23.78 2.04 4.49
N VAL A 174 -22.92 1.34 3.74
CA VAL A 174 -23.32 0.23 2.86
C VAL A 174 -23.28 -1.13 3.57
N PHE A 175 -22.22 -1.41 4.33
CA PHE A 175 -21.96 -2.72 4.95
C PHE A 175 -22.19 -2.74 6.46
N GLY A 176 -22.44 -1.59 7.08
CA GLY A 176 -22.58 -1.45 8.53
C GLY A 176 -21.24 -1.22 9.25
N TYR A 177 -21.31 -0.67 10.47
CA TYR A 177 -20.14 -0.29 11.28
C TYR A 177 -19.63 -1.38 12.23
N GLY A 178 -20.21 -2.58 12.18
CA GLY A 178 -19.79 -3.73 13.00
C GLY A 178 -18.49 -4.37 12.51
N GLY A 179 -17.92 -5.26 13.33
CA GLY A 179 -16.79 -6.13 12.93
C GLY A 179 -15.44 -5.83 13.60
N TRP A 180 -15.30 -4.77 14.39
CA TRP A 180 -14.00 -4.36 14.96
C TRP A 180 -13.31 -5.40 15.85
N ASN A 181 -14.08 -6.25 16.53
CA ASN A 181 -13.58 -7.29 17.43
C ASN A 181 -13.54 -8.68 16.79
N LEU A 182 -13.80 -8.78 15.48
CA LEU A 182 -13.72 -10.07 14.81
C LEU A 182 -12.28 -10.63 14.92
N PRO A 183 -12.14 -11.91 15.31
CA PRO A 183 -10.84 -12.55 15.34
C PRO A 183 -10.35 -12.72 13.90
N LEU A 184 -9.15 -12.20 13.62
CA LEU A 184 -8.46 -12.43 12.36
C LEU A 184 -7.24 -13.31 12.61
N LEU A 185 -7.02 -14.24 11.70
CA LEU A 185 -5.87 -15.11 11.71
C LEU A 185 -4.70 -14.41 11.03
N THR A 186 -3.60 -14.30 11.76
CA THR A 186 -2.40 -13.59 11.33
C THR A 186 -1.17 -14.37 11.78
N GLY A 187 -0.02 -14.17 11.12
CA GLY A 187 1.22 -14.85 11.50
C GLY A 187 1.46 -16.18 10.77
N PHE A 188 0.75 -16.41 9.65
CA PHE A 188 1.15 -17.45 8.71
C PHE A 188 2.57 -17.16 8.22
N SER A 189 3.53 -18.00 8.62
CA SER A 189 4.90 -17.95 8.13
C SER A 189 5.07 -19.07 7.11
N ILE A 190 5.70 -18.76 5.98
CA ILE A 190 5.93 -19.74 4.92
C ILE A 190 7.31 -20.33 5.12
N GLN A 191 7.40 -21.64 5.30
CA GLN A 191 8.65 -22.37 5.37
C GLN A 191 8.67 -23.41 4.25
N GLY A 192 9.15 -23.01 3.06
CA GLY A 192 9.11 -23.86 1.87
C GLY A 192 7.72 -23.94 1.24
N GLU A 193 7.14 -25.14 1.17
CA GLU A 193 5.81 -25.40 0.58
C GLU A 193 4.68 -25.54 1.61
N GLU A 194 5.01 -25.41 2.90
CA GLU A 194 4.06 -25.59 3.99
C GLU A 194 3.87 -24.29 4.77
N LEU A 195 2.61 -24.02 5.12
CA LEU A 195 2.28 -22.99 6.08
C LEU A 195 2.69 -23.46 7.47
N ASN A 196 3.67 -22.78 8.04
CA ASN A 196 4.00 -22.95 9.44
C ASN A 196 2.91 -22.23 10.27
N THR A 197 2.00 -23.03 10.84
CA THR A 197 0.89 -22.56 11.68
C THR A 197 1.30 -22.25 13.12
N SER A 198 2.57 -22.50 13.48
CA SER A 198 3.07 -22.36 14.87
C SER A 198 3.08 -20.93 15.40
N ALA A 199 3.06 -19.93 14.51
CA ALA A 199 3.00 -18.51 14.85
C ALA A 199 1.64 -17.86 14.55
N VAL A 200 0.61 -18.68 14.24
CA VAL A 200 -0.73 -18.17 13.95
C VAL A 200 -1.35 -17.70 15.26
N HIS A 201 -1.61 -16.40 15.33
CA HIS A 201 -2.24 -15.76 16.48
C HIS A 201 -3.50 -15.03 16.04
N LEU A 202 -4.53 -15.17 16.87
CA LEU A 202 -5.77 -14.42 16.75
C LEU A 202 -5.51 -12.98 17.17
N ILE A 203 -5.66 -12.05 16.23
CA ILE A 203 -5.57 -10.63 16.50
C ILE A 203 -6.94 -10.02 16.20
N SER A 204 -7.43 -9.17 17.11
CA SER A 204 -8.66 -8.41 16.87
C SER A 204 -8.48 -7.49 15.65
N GLN A 205 -9.53 -7.39 14.83
CA GLN A 205 -9.50 -6.65 13.57
C GLN A 205 -9.06 -5.17 13.72
N TRP A 206 -9.40 -4.49 14.81
CA TRP A 206 -8.91 -3.12 15.07
C TRP A 206 -7.39 -3.04 15.16
N LYS A 207 -6.73 -4.01 15.81
CA LYS A 207 -5.27 -4.05 15.97
C LYS A 207 -4.61 -4.40 14.64
N TYR A 208 -5.22 -5.30 13.88
CA TYR A 208 -4.77 -5.63 12.52
C TYR A 208 -4.78 -4.41 11.60
N LEU A 209 -5.90 -3.67 11.58
CA LEU A 209 -6.02 -2.44 10.79
C LEU A 209 -4.97 -1.39 11.18
N LEU A 210 -4.70 -1.19 12.47
CA LEU A 210 -3.66 -0.25 12.90
C LEU A 210 -2.27 -0.62 12.35
N ILE A 211 -1.95 -1.92 12.32
CA ILE A 211 -0.67 -2.38 11.75
C ILE A 211 -0.66 -2.16 10.24
N GLU A 212 -1.72 -2.50 9.51
CA GLU A 212 -1.81 -2.30 8.06
C GLU A 212 -1.71 -0.83 7.65
N PHE A 213 -2.45 0.06 8.32
CA PHE A 213 -2.37 1.49 8.07
C PHE A 213 -0.98 2.04 8.42
N GLY A 214 -0.32 1.50 9.45
CA GLY A 214 1.07 1.83 9.79
C GLY A 214 2.06 1.43 8.70
N LEU A 215 1.92 0.22 8.14
CA LEU A 215 2.72 -0.24 7.00
C LEU A 215 2.43 0.59 5.75
N ALA A 216 1.17 0.88 5.46
CA ALA A 216 0.77 1.69 4.32
C ALA A 216 1.32 3.11 4.42
N PHE A 217 1.34 3.68 5.63
CA PHE A 217 2.00 4.96 5.91
C PHE A 217 3.50 4.90 5.66
N PHE A 218 4.18 3.86 6.13
CA PHE A 218 5.61 3.68 5.92
C PHE A 218 5.97 3.57 4.42
N VAL A 219 5.26 2.72 3.67
CA VAL A 219 5.44 2.57 2.22
C VAL A 219 5.22 3.90 1.50
N SER A 220 4.13 4.58 1.84
CA SER A 220 3.81 5.90 1.28
C SER A 220 4.89 6.94 1.56
N LEU A 221 5.46 6.92 2.77
CA LEU A 221 6.53 7.83 3.17
C LEU A 221 7.83 7.55 2.41
N VAL A 222 8.17 6.28 2.17
CA VAL A 222 9.34 5.88 1.36
C VAL A 222 9.17 6.38 -0.08
N VAL A 223 8.02 6.14 -0.70
CA VAL A 223 7.73 6.62 -2.06
C VAL A 223 7.72 8.14 -2.12
N GLY A 224 7.15 8.81 -1.12
CA GLY A 224 7.21 10.26 -0.98
C GLY A 224 8.63 10.80 -0.88
N THR A 225 9.51 10.09 -0.16
CA THR A 225 10.93 10.44 0.00
C THR A 225 11.72 10.24 -1.30
N LEU A 226 11.47 9.17 -2.05
CA LEU A 226 12.06 8.95 -3.37
C LEU A 226 11.61 10.01 -4.37
N THR A 227 10.30 10.34 -4.36
CA THR A 227 9.74 11.40 -5.20
C THR A 227 10.35 12.75 -4.83
N PHE A 228 10.53 13.03 -3.53
CA PHE A 228 11.16 14.23 -3.04
C PHE A 228 12.60 14.38 -3.54
N MET A 229 13.39 13.30 -3.50
CA MET A 229 14.73 13.28 -4.09
C MET A 229 14.69 13.62 -5.58
N LEU A 230 13.83 12.97 -6.35
CA LEU A 230 13.70 13.26 -7.79
C LEU A 230 13.29 14.72 -8.03
N SER A 231 12.41 15.29 -7.21
CA SER A 231 12.05 16.71 -7.29
C SER A 231 13.19 17.68 -7.00
N VAL A 232 14.16 17.29 -6.17
CA VAL A 232 15.36 18.11 -5.94
C VAL A 232 16.31 18.00 -7.14
N LEU A 233 16.41 16.82 -7.76
CA LEU A 233 17.28 16.56 -8.90
C LEU A 233 16.74 17.21 -10.18
N ILE A 234 15.42 17.12 -10.39
CA ILE A 234 14.71 17.45 -11.64
C ILE A 234 13.83 18.68 -11.43
N ARG A 235 13.97 19.67 -12.32
CA ARG A 235 13.23 20.95 -12.22
C ARG A 235 11.79 20.90 -12.72
N SER A 236 11.39 19.83 -13.40
CA SER A 236 10.05 19.65 -13.98
C SER A 236 9.19 18.73 -13.11
N THR A 237 8.07 19.25 -12.59
CA THR A 237 7.05 18.47 -11.87
C THR A 237 6.54 17.30 -12.71
N ALA A 238 6.26 17.54 -14.00
CA ALA A 238 5.74 16.54 -14.93
C ALA A 238 6.74 15.40 -15.15
N ALA A 239 8.04 15.71 -15.28
CA ALA A 239 9.08 14.70 -15.43
C ALA A 239 9.22 13.82 -14.17
N VAL A 240 9.17 14.43 -12.99
CA VAL A 240 9.23 13.69 -11.71
C VAL A 240 8.04 12.74 -11.59
N MET A 241 6.83 13.23 -11.85
CA MET A 241 5.62 12.40 -11.82
C MET A 241 5.70 11.25 -12.83
N GLY A 242 6.14 11.51 -14.06
CA GLY A 242 6.28 10.49 -15.10
C GLY A 242 7.29 9.40 -14.74
N ILE A 243 8.46 9.77 -14.21
CA ILE A 243 9.50 8.81 -13.80
C ILE A 243 9.01 7.95 -12.62
N MET A 244 8.39 8.56 -11.61
CA MET A 244 7.88 7.79 -10.46
C MET A 244 6.70 6.90 -10.84
N LEU A 245 5.81 7.36 -11.72
CA LEU A 245 4.71 6.55 -12.23
C LEU A 245 5.23 5.34 -13.00
N ALA A 246 6.18 5.56 -13.91
CA ALA A 246 6.83 4.48 -14.65
C ALA A 246 7.51 3.49 -13.69
N ALA A 247 8.24 3.98 -12.70
CA ALA A 247 8.87 3.14 -11.68
C ALA A 247 7.85 2.27 -10.93
N LEU A 248 6.76 2.85 -10.40
CA LEU A 248 5.74 2.10 -9.67
C LEU A 248 5.05 1.04 -10.54
N ILE A 249 4.67 1.39 -11.78
CA ILE A 249 4.03 0.46 -12.71
C ILE A 249 5.01 -0.64 -13.12
N SER A 250 6.25 -0.30 -13.47
CA SER A 250 7.29 -1.29 -13.79
C SER A 250 7.53 -2.24 -12.63
N GLY A 251 7.48 -1.75 -11.38
CA GLY A 251 7.55 -2.58 -10.19
C GLY A 251 6.41 -3.58 -10.06
N ALA A 252 5.17 -3.13 -10.25
CA ALA A 252 4.00 -3.98 -10.21
C ALA A 252 4.00 -5.04 -11.33
N ILE A 253 4.52 -4.70 -12.52
CA ILE A 253 4.69 -5.68 -13.60
C ILE A 253 5.80 -6.67 -13.25
N LEU A 254 6.94 -6.17 -12.77
CA LEU A 254 8.10 -6.98 -12.43
C LEU A 254 7.79 -7.97 -11.31
N SER A 255 7.03 -7.56 -10.28
CA SER A 255 6.63 -8.42 -9.17
C SER A 255 5.77 -9.63 -9.60
N ASN A 256 5.09 -9.53 -10.74
CA ASN A 256 4.32 -10.63 -11.32
C ASN A 256 5.14 -11.52 -12.28
N MET A 257 6.27 -11.03 -12.79
CA MET A 257 7.10 -11.73 -13.78
C MET A 257 8.37 -12.35 -13.20
N VAL A 258 8.84 -11.84 -12.05
CA VAL A 258 10.12 -12.21 -11.46
C VAL A 258 9.91 -13.21 -10.33
N SER A 259 9.85 -14.48 -10.69
CA SER A 259 10.17 -15.56 -9.76
C SER A 259 11.62 -16.04 -9.89
N SER A 260 12.21 -15.93 -11.08
CA SER A 260 13.58 -16.40 -11.36
C SER A 260 14.69 -15.37 -11.12
N TRP A 261 14.37 -14.08 -11.11
CA TRP A 261 15.36 -13.01 -10.94
C TRP A 261 15.54 -12.62 -9.46
N THR A 262 16.36 -13.41 -8.76
CA THR A 262 16.60 -13.29 -7.31
C THR A 262 17.16 -11.93 -6.86
N SER A 263 17.83 -11.17 -7.74
CA SER A 263 18.38 -9.85 -7.42
C SER A 263 17.33 -8.73 -7.40
N ALA A 264 16.15 -8.94 -8.02
CA ALA A 264 15.10 -7.92 -8.02
C ALA A 264 14.53 -7.64 -6.62
N LYS A 265 14.78 -8.53 -5.65
CA LYS A 265 14.37 -8.35 -4.24
C LYS A 265 14.94 -7.09 -3.58
N TYR A 266 15.99 -6.48 -4.14
CA TYR A 266 16.57 -5.23 -3.64
C TYR A 266 15.96 -3.97 -4.25
N LEU A 267 15.08 -4.09 -5.26
CA LEU A 267 14.39 -2.96 -5.86
C LEU A 267 13.27 -2.49 -4.92
N PHE A 268 13.17 -1.18 -4.68
CA PHE A 268 12.16 -0.65 -3.78
C PHE A 268 10.73 -1.00 -4.23
N MET A 269 10.48 -1.02 -5.54
CA MET A 269 9.14 -1.25 -6.08
C MET A 269 8.60 -2.66 -5.82
N VAL A 270 9.50 -3.65 -5.72
CA VAL A 270 9.14 -5.06 -5.43
C VAL A 270 8.79 -5.24 -3.95
N ASN A 271 9.24 -4.33 -3.08
CA ASN A 271 9.06 -4.40 -1.63
C ASN A 271 7.86 -3.59 -1.10
N LEU A 272 7.02 -3.01 -1.98
CA LEU A 272 5.93 -2.11 -1.56
C LEU A 272 4.74 -2.84 -0.90
N ARG A 273 4.56 -4.14 -1.19
CA ARG A 273 3.42 -4.95 -0.70
C ARG A 273 3.65 -5.45 0.74
N LEU A 274 3.90 -4.56 1.70
CA LEU A 274 4.22 -4.99 3.07
C LEU A 274 3.06 -5.69 3.81
N THR A 275 1.81 -5.37 3.47
CA THR A 275 0.62 -6.00 4.07
C THR A 275 0.52 -7.49 3.74
N SER A 276 1.06 -7.93 2.60
CA SER A 276 0.97 -9.33 2.17
C SER A 276 1.70 -10.29 3.12
N TYR A 277 2.75 -9.81 3.80
CA TYR A 277 3.49 -10.59 4.79
C TYR A 277 2.68 -10.84 6.07
N ILE A 278 1.76 -9.92 6.43
CA ILE A 278 0.92 -10.08 7.62
C ILE A 278 -0.28 -10.96 7.31
N SER A 279 -0.87 -10.78 6.12
CA SER A 279 -1.97 -11.62 5.63
C SER A 279 -1.51 -13.04 5.28
N GLY A 280 -0.21 -13.34 5.35
CA GLY A 280 0.33 -14.68 5.12
C GLY A 280 0.47 -15.07 3.66
N MET A 281 0.41 -14.12 2.74
CA MET A 281 0.58 -14.39 1.32
C MET A 281 2.06 -14.62 0.98
N ALA A 282 2.30 -15.50 -0.01
CA ALA A 282 3.64 -15.76 -0.50
C ALA A 282 4.29 -14.48 -1.03
N PRO A 283 5.56 -14.20 -0.67
CA PRO A 283 6.30 -13.11 -1.27
C PRO A 283 6.51 -13.36 -2.78
N PRO A 284 6.71 -12.29 -3.58
CA PRO A 284 7.01 -12.44 -5.00
C PRO A 284 8.30 -13.23 -5.28
N ILE A 285 9.29 -13.15 -4.37
CA ILE A 285 10.59 -13.81 -4.49
C ILE A 285 10.87 -14.56 -3.19
N ASP A 286 11.36 -15.79 -3.33
CA ASP A 286 11.75 -16.64 -2.20
C ASP A 286 12.81 -15.97 -1.30
N GLY A 287 12.61 -16.09 0.02
CA GLY A 287 13.51 -15.54 1.03
C GLY A 287 13.24 -14.07 1.41
N MET A 288 12.24 -13.42 0.82
CA MET A 288 11.79 -12.11 1.31
C MET A 288 10.95 -12.28 2.58
N THR A 289 11.26 -11.48 3.60
CA THR A 289 10.50 -11.39 4.85
C THR A 289 10.04 -9.95 5.07
N LEU A 290 9.07 -9.74 5.97
CA LEU A 290 8.60 -8.40 6.34
C LEU A 290 9.77 -7.49 6.78
N SER A 291 10.67 -8.01 7.63
CA SER A 291 11.83 -7.27 8.11
C SER A 291 12.84 -6.96 7.01
N PHE A 292 13.06 -7.90 6.09
CA PHE A 292 13.91 -7.69 4.91
C PHE A 292 13.36 -6.55 4.04
N SER A 293 12.08 -6.60 3.68
CA SER A 293 11.46 -5.58 2.83
C SER A 293 11.42 -4.20 3.48
N MET A 294 11.11 -4.13 4.78
CA MET A 294 11.20 -2.88 5.53
C MET A 294 12.62 -2.30 5.55
N THR A 295 13.64 -3.15 5.71
CA THR A 295 15.04 -2.74 5.73
C THR A 295 15.48 -2.21 4.36
N VAL A 296 15.13 -2.91 3.27
CA VAL A 296 15.43 -2.45 1.90
C VAL A 296 14.78 -1.09 1.62
N LEU A 297 13.50 -0.93 1.96
CA LEU A 297 12.79 0.34 1.80
C LEU A 297 13.41 1.47 2.65
N ALA A 298 13.83 1.17 3.88
CA ALA A 298 14.51 2.13 4.74
C ALA A 298 15.86 2.56 4.15
N ILE A 299 16.65 1.63 3.61
CA ILE A 299 17.93 1.93 2.95
C ILE A 299 17.70 2.85 1.74
N TRP A 300 16.71 2.55 0.89
CA TRP A 300 16.33 3.41 -0.24
C TRP A 300 15.89 4.80 0.20
N ALA A 301 15.07 4.91 1.25
CA ALA A 301 14.64 6.20 1.80
C ALA A 301 15.82 7.00 2.37
N LEU A 302 16.71 6.35 3.12
CA LEU A 302 17.91 6.99 3.68
C LEU A 302 18.86 7.47 2.58
N GLY A 303 19.13 6.63 1.58
CA GLY A 303 19.94 7.01 0.42
C GLY A 303 19.35 8.21 -0.32
N ALA A 304 18.03 8.20 -0.53
CA ALA A 304 17.32 9.30 -1.18
C ALA A 304 17.38 10.59 -0.37
N LEU A 305 17.27 10.52 0.96
CA LEU A 305 17.45 11.67 1.83
C LEU A 305 18.87 12.23 1.71
N ILE A 306 19.90 11.40 1.87
CA ILE A 306 21.30 11.82 1.79
C ILE A 306 21.58 12.52 0.45
N VAL A 307 21.15 11.92 -0.66
CA VAL A 307 21.32 12.50 -2.00
C VAL A 307 20.57 13.83 -2.12
N SER A 308 19.31 13.89 -1.69
CA SER A 308 18.50 15.10 -1.79
C SER A 308 19.14 16.28 -1.04
N PHE A 309 19.63 16.01 0.17
CA PHE A 309 20.22 17.02 1.03
C PHE A 309 21.62 17.45 0.56
N TYR A 310 22.44 16.50 0.10
CA TYR A 310 23.75 16.79 -0.48
C TYR A 310 23.63 17.68 -1.71
N VAL A 311 22.75 17.30 -2.66
CA VAL A 311 22.54 18.06 -3.89
C VAL A 311 21.94 19.43 -3.61
N PHE A 312 20.95 19.54 -2.71
CA PHE A 312 20.35 20.83 -2.37
C PHE A 312 21.32 21.78 -1.67
N THR A 313 22.28 21.25 -0.91
CA THR A 313 23.28 22.08 -0.21
C THR A 313 24.38 22.53 -1.17
N LYS A 314 24.83 21.67 -2.10
CA LYS A 314 25.92 21.98 -3.05
C LYS A 314 25.48 22.69 -4.33
N ARG A 315 24.22 22.56 -4.77
CA ARG A 315 23.74 23.29 -5.95
C ARG A 315 23.67 24.78 -5.64
N ASP A 316 24.47 25.56 -6.35
CA ASP A 316 24.24 27.00 -6.45
C ASP A 316 23.02 27.27 -7.33
N VAL A 317 22.08 28.00 -6.74
CA VAL A 317 20.88 28.49 -7.41
C VAL A 317 21.11 29.98 -7.67
N TYR A 318 21.95 30.28 -8.67
CA TYR A 318 22.00 31.60 -9.31
C TYR A 318 21.23 31.51 -10.64
#